data_AF-A0A088BES7-F1
#
_entry.id   AF-A0A088BES7-F1
#
_cell.length_a   1.000
_cell.length_b   1.000
_cell.length_c   1.000
_cell.angle_alpha   90.00
_cell.angle_beta   90.00
_cell.angle_gamma   90.00
#
_symmetry.space_group_name_H-M   'P 1'
#
loop_
_entity.id
_entity.type
_entity.pdbx_description
1 polymer ?
#
loop_
_entity_poly.entity_id
_entity_poly.type
_entity_poly.pdbx_seq_one_letter_code
_entity_poly.pdbx_strand_id
1 'polypeptide(L)'
;WKFETNKFYVTIIDAPGHRDFIKNMITGTSQADCAVLIVAAGTGEFEAGISKNGQTREHVLLCFTLGVKQLIVAVNKMDSTEPKYSEKRFEEIHKEITAYVKKVGYNPAIVPIIPISGFNGDNMLERSDNMSWWKKRKIERKSGSYEYETLFDALDNIEPPSRPVDKALRLPLQDVYKIGGIGTVPVGRVETGILKPGMVVNFAPTGPTTEVKSVEMHHEALTEAVPGDNVGFNVKNVSVKELKRGFVASDSK
;
A
#
# COMPACT_ATOMS: atom_id res chain seq x y z
N TRP A 1 12.01 -7.40 -0.95
CA TRP A 1 13.29 -6.70 -1.18
C TRP A 1 13.22 -5.31 -0.54
N LYS A 2 14.32 -4.69 -0.12
CA LYS A 2 14.33 -3.35 0.51
C LYS A 2 15.28 -2.42 -0.24
N PHE A 3 14.90 -1.17 -0.41
CA PHE A 3 15.76 -0.12 -0.96
C PHE A 3 15.41 1.23 -0.32
N GLU A 4 16.30 2.20 -0.49
CA GLU A 4 16.15 3.55 0.07
C GLU A 4 15.93 4.56 -1.06
N THR A 5 15.02 5.50 -0.84
CA THR A 5 14.95 6.75 -1.59
C THR A 5 15.56 7.88 -0.74
N ASN A 6 15.54 9.12 -1.24
CA ASN A 6 16.04 10.26 -0.46
C ASN A 6 15.22 10.50 0.82
N LYS A 7 13.93 10.09 0.83
CA LYS A 7 13.00 10.33 1.95
C LYS A 7 12.49 9.07 2.63
N PHE A 8 12.55 7.91 1.99
CA PHE A 8 11.85 6.72 2.46
C PHE A 8 12.70 5.46 2.43
N TYR A 9 12.46 4.59 3.41
CA TYR A 9 12.83 3.17 3.34
C TYR A 9 11.68 2.41 2.70
N VAL A 10 11.90 1.89 1.49
CA VAL A 10 10.87 1.20 0.72
C VAL A 10 11.06 -0.31 0.82
N THR A 11 10.01 -1.01 1.24
CA THR A 11 9.95 -2.47 1.19
C THR A 11 9.06 -2.90 0.03
N ILE A 12 9.63 -3.64 -0.92
CA ILE A 12 8.89 -4.21 -2.05
C ILE A 12 8.19 -5.48 -1.58
N ILE A 13 6.87 -5.49 -1.74
CA ILE A 13 6.00 -6.66 -1.69
C ILE A 13 5.66 -7.01 -3.13
N ASP A 14 6.25 -8.09 -3.65
CA ASP A 14 5.95 -8.53 -5.00
C ASP A 14 4.63 -9.30 -5.03
N ALA A 15 3.74 -8.93 -5.94
CA ALA A 15 2.43 -9.55 -6.12
C ALA A 15 2.47 -10.41 -7.39
N PRO A 16 2.48 -11.74 -7.29
CA PRO A 16 2.60 -12.59 -8.45
C PRO A 16 1.40 -12.40 -9.39
N GLY A 17 1.67 -12.19 -10.68
CA GLY A 17 0.68 -12.11 -11.75
C GLY A 17 0.09 -13.47 -12.12
N HIS A 18 -0.23 -14.33 -11.17
CA HIS A 18 -0.91 -15.60 -11.43
C HIS A 18 -2.13 -15.71 -10.53
N ARG A 19 -3.25 -16.19 -11.10
CA ARG A 19 -4.58 -16.19 -10.45
C ARG A 19 -4.59 -16.87 -9.09
N ASP A 20 -3.76 -17.90 -8.92
CA ASP A 20 -3.66 -18.63 -7.65
C ASP A 20 -3.01 -17.83 -6.50
N PHE A 21 -2.40 -16.68 -6.79
CA PHE A 21 -1.71 -15.85 -5.80
C PHE A 21 -2.50 -14.59 -5.42
N ILE A 22 -3.77 -14.48 -5.80
CA ILE A 22 -4.67 -13.39 -5.35
C ILE A 22 -4.70 -13.30 -3.82
N LYS A 23 -4.62 -14.43 -3.10
CA LYS A 23 -4.54 -14.42 -1.64
C LYS A 23 -3.32 -13.65 -1.12
N ASN A 24 -2.15 -13.89 -1.73
CA ASN A 24 -0.91 -13.21 -1.36
C ASN A 24 -0.97 -11.73 -1.74
N MET A 25 -1.59 -11.42 -2.87
CA MET A 25 -1.86 -10.04 -3.27
C MET A 25 -2.77 -9.33 -2.26
N ILE A 26 -3.85 -9.96 -1.79
CA ILE A 26 -4.75 -9.36 -0.79
C ILE A 26 -4.00 -9.04 0.50
N THR A 27 -3.21 -9.99 1.01
CA THR A 27 -2.44 -9.79 2.25
C THR A 27 -1.30 -8.78 2.10
N GLY A 28 -0.69 -8.70 0.92
CA GLY A 28 0.39 -7.75 0.63
C GLY A 28 -0.13 -6.33 0.42
N THR A 29 -1.14 -6.20 -0.44
CA THR A 29 -1.76 -4.91 -0.78
C THR A 29 -2.48 -4.29 0.41
N SER A 30 -3.00 -5.08 1.37
CA SER A 30 -3.60 -4.53 2.59
C SER A 30 -2.62 -3.76 3.49
N GLN A 31 -1.31 -3.96 3.28
CA GLN A 31 -0.25 -3.26 4.02
C GLN A 31 0.48 -2.23 3.16
N ALA A 32 0.11 -2.08 1.88
CA ALA A 32 0.81 -1.22 0.94
C ALA A 32 0.32 0.24 1.04
N ASP A 33 1.26 1.17 1.17
CA ASP A 33 0.96 2.61 1.20
C ASP A 33 0.78 3.19 -0.21
N CYS A 34 1.40 2.55 -1.20
CA CYS A 34 1.36 2.88 -2.62
C CYS A 34 1.45 1.60 -3.46
N ALA A 35 0.81 1.59 -4.63
CA ALA A 35 0.94 0.54 -5.62
C ALA A 35 1.72 1.04 -6.83
N VAL A 36 2.62 0.20 -7.36
CA VAL A 36 3.28 0.41 -8.66
C VAL A 36 2.72 -0.58 -9.66
N LEU A 37 1.98 -0.08 -10.64
CA LEU A 37 1.40 -0.88 -11.71
C LEU A 37 2.36 -0.93 -12.89
N ILE A 38 2.89 -2.12 -13.17
CA ILE A 38 3.70 -2.37 -14.36
C ILE A 38 2.77 -2.75 -15.53
N VAL A 39 2.88 -2.03 -16.64
CA VAL A 39 2.11 -2.27 -17.86
C VAL A 39 3.06 -2.45 -19.03
N ALA A 40 2.96 -3.54 -19.78
CA ALA A 40 3.81 -3.76 -20.94
C ALA A 40 3.37 -2.87 -22.12
N ALA A 41 4.34 -2.29 -22.83
CA ALA A 41 4.12 -1.43 -23.99
C ALA A 41 4.03 -2.20 -25.32
N GLY A 42 4.51 -3.44 -25.33
CA GLY A 42 4.52 -4.30 -26.51
C GLY A 42 3.13 -4.47 -27.12
N THR A 43 3.09 -4.54 -28.45
CA THR A 43 1.85 -4.81 -29.21
C THR A 43 1.35 -6.22 -28.87
N GLY A 44 0.07 -6.34 -28.53
CA GLY A 44 -0.57 -7.59 -28.08
C GLY A 44 -0.43 -7.82 -26.57
N GLU A 45 0.70 -7.48 -25.96
CA GLU A 45 0.89 -7.61 -24.51
C GLU A 45 0.02 -6.63 -23.72
N PHE A 46 -0.01 -5.37 -24.16
CA PHE A 46 -0.84 -4.33 -23.56
C PHE A 46 -2.33 -4.69 -23.66
N GLU A 47 -2.76 -5.09 -24.85
CA GLU A 47 -4.15 -5.43 -25.15
C GLU A 47 -4.61 -6.65 -24.34
N ALA A 48 -3.72 -7.65 -24.14
CA ALA A 48 -3.98 -8.80 -23.28
C ALA A 48 -4.14 -8.38 -21.80
N GLY A 49 -3.26 -7.50 -21.30
CA GLY A 49 -3.27 -7.02 -19.92
C GLY A 49 -4.49 -6.16 -19.58
N ILE A 50 -4.92 -5.31 -20.52
CA ILE A 50 -6.11 -4.45 -20.36
C ILE A 50 -7.41 -5.12 -20.81
N SER A 51 -7.37 -6.38 -21.29
CA SER A 51 -8.58 -7.10 -21.69
C SER A 51 -9.54 -7.33 -20.50
N LYS A 52 -10.77 -7.79 -20.77
CA LYS A 52 -11.75 -8.11 -19.71
C LYS A 52 -11.24 -9.18 -18.73
N ASN A 53 -10.39 -10.09 -19.21
CA ASN A 53 -9.78 -11.15 -18.41
C ASN A 53 -8.33 -10.82 -18.03
N GLY A 54 -7.89 -9.59 -18.32
CA GLY A 54 -6.52 -9.14 -18.11
C GLY A 54 -6.26 -8.75 -16.66
N GLN A 55 -5.08 -9.10 -16.18
CA GLN A 55 -4.69 -8.91 -14.78
C GLN A 55 -4.47 -7.45 -14.41
N THR A 56 -4.04 -6.61 -15.36
CA THR A 56 -3.82 -5.17 -15.10
C THR A 56 -5.09 -4.52 -14.58
N ARG A 57 -6.25 -4.90 -15.13
CA ARG A 57 -7.56 -4.40 -14.69
C ARG A 57 -7.91 -4.88 -13.28
N GLU A 58 -7.78 -6.18 -13.06
CA GLU A 58 -8.06 -6.81 -11.77
C GLU A 58 -7.19 -6.22 -10.66
N HIS A 59 -5.89 -6.05 -10.92
CA HIS A 59 -4.93 -5.53 -9.95
C HIS A 59 -5.22 -4.08 -9.53
N VAL A 60 -5.57 -3.20 -10.49
CA VAL A 60 -5.91 -1.80 -10.16
C VAL A 60 -7.19 -1.73 -9.33
N LEU A 61 -8.20 -2.54 -9.68
CA LEU A 61 -9.44 -2.64 -8.91
C LEU A 61 -9.19 -3.17 -7.50
N LEU A 62 -8.37 -4.22 -7.35
CA LEU A 62 -8.01 -4.78 -6.05
C LEU A 62 -7.26 -3.76 -5.18
N CYS A 63 -6.27 -3.05 -5.75
CA CYS A 63 -5.55 -2.00 -5.03
C CYS A 63 -6.50 -0.92 -4.51
N PHE A 64 -7.43 -0.46 -5.35
CA PHE A 64 -8.40 0.56 -4.95
C PHE A 64 -9.34 0.05 -3.85
N THR A 65 -9.83 -1.17 -4.01
CA THR A 65 -10.76 -1.81 -3.06
C THR A 65 -10.12 -2.04 -1.70
N LEU A 66 -8.82 -2.38 -1.67
CA LEU A 66 -8.04 -2.57 -0.44
C LEU A 66 -7.56 -1.25 0.19
N GLY A 67 -7.93 -0.11 -0.39
CA GLY A 67 -7.67 1.21 0.19
C GLY A 67 -6.32 1.82 -0.16
N VAL A 68 -5.58 1.24 -1.12
CA VAL A 68 -4.36 1.86 -1.65
C VAL A 68 -4.77 3.04 -2.53
N LYS A 69 -4.60 4.26 -2.00
CA LYS A 69 -5.06 5.49 -2.69
C LYS A 69 -4.02 6.06 -3.64
N GLN A 70 -2.77 5.66 -3.50
CA GLN A 70 -1.65 6.15 -4.30
C GLN A 70 -1.23 5.08 -5.30
N LEU A 71 -1.23 5.45 -6.57
CA LEU A 71 -0.92 4.57 -7.68
C LEU A 71 0.12 5.25 -8.56
N ILE A 72 1.17 4.53 -8.90
CA ILE A 72 2.17 4.90 -9.91
C ILE A 72 2.03 3.88 -11.05
N VAL A 73 2.02 4.34 -12.29
CA VAL A 73 1.98 3.47 -13.46
C VAL A 73 3.32 3.56 -14.18
N ALA A 74 3.95 2.42 -14.39
CA ALA A 74 5.16 2.30 -15.19
C ALA A 74 4.84 1.52 -16.46
N VAL A 75 4.89 2.21 -17.60
CA VAL A 75 4.74 1.63 -18.94
C VAL A 75 6.09 1.04 -19.34
N ASN A 76 6.24 -0.25 -19.09
CA ASN A 76 7.47 -1.02 -19.25
C ASN A 76 7.64 -1.61 -20.66
N LYS A 77 8.85 -2.06 -20.99
CA LYS A 77 9.24 -2.58 -22.31
C LYS A 77 9.09 -1.55 -23.43
N MET A 78 9.40 -0.28 -23.16
CA MET A 78 9.41 0.76 -24.20
C MET A 78 10.43 0.46 -25.31
N ASP A 79 11.47 -0.31 -25.01
CA ASP A 79 12.46 -0.80 -25.98
C ASP A 79 11.89 -1.80 -26.99
N SER A 80 10.75 -2.43 -26.68
CA SER A 80 10.09 -3.44 -27.52
C SER A 80 8.91 -2.89 -28.32
N THR A 81 8.66 -1.57 -28.30
CA THR A 81 7.63 -0.96 -29.14
C THR A 81 8.08 -0.94 -30.61
N GLU A 82 7.13 -0.78 -31.53
CA GLU A 82 7.41 -0.61 -32.96
C GLU A 82 6.86 0.75 -33.43
N PRO A 83 7.73 1.74 -33.76
CA PRO A 83 9.19 1.75 -33.61
C PRO A 83 9.65 1.74 -32.15
N LYS A 84 10.93 1.43 -31.88
CA LYS A 84 11.46 1.40 -30.50
C LYS A 84 11.29 2.76 -29.82
N TYR A 85 10.93 2.75 -28.54
CA TYR A 85 10.68 3.95 -27.74
C TYR A 85 9.65 4.91 -28.36
N SER A 86 8.59 4.37 -28.95
CA SER A 86 7.57 5.12 -29.68
C SER A 86 6.71 6.00 -28.75
N GLU A 87 6.79 7.32 -28.94
CA GLU A 87 5.93 8.30 -28.27
C GLU A 87 4.45 8.03 -28.54
N LYS A 88 4.09 7.78 -29.80
CA LYS A 88 2.71 7.51 -30.21
C LYS A 88 2.11 6.30 -29.48
N ARG A 89 2.89 5.23 -29.30
CA ARG A 89 2.45 4.04 -28.56
C ARG A 89 2.27 4.35 -27.08
N PHE A 90 3.18 5.12 -26.49
CA PHE A 90 3.02 5.57 -25.12
C PHE A 90 1.78 6.44 -24.92
N GLU A 91 1.49 7.38 -25.82
CA GLU A 91 0.30 8.24 -25.73
C GLU A 91 -1.01 7.45 -25.82
N GLU A 92 -1.08 6.43 -26.67
CA GLU A 92 -2.20 5.50 -26.77
C GLU A 92 -2.44 4.79 -25.42
N ILE A 93 -1.39 4.16 -24.90
CA ILE A 93 -1.42 3.45 -23.60
C ILE A 93 -1.80 4.41 -22.48
N HIS A 94 -1.19 5.59 -22.44
CA HIS A 94 -1.45 6.63 -21.45
C HIS A 94 -2.92 7.01 -21.43
N LYS A 95 -3.53 7.22 -22.60
CA LYS A 95 -4.96 7.57 -22.72
C LYS A 95 -5.86 6.45 -22.21
N GLU A 96 -5.58 5.20 -22.58
CA GLU A 96 -6.39 4.06 -22.16
C GLU A 96 -6.28 3.79 -20.65
N ILE A 97 -5.06 3.82 -20.10
CA ILE A 97 -4.83 3.66 -18.66
C ILE A 97 -5.50 4.80 -17.90
N THR A 98 -5.34 6.04 -18.36
CA THR A 98 -5.97 7.21 -17.73
C THR A 98 -7.49 7.04 -17.64
N ALA A 99 -8.14 6.60 -18.73
CA ALA A 99 -9.58 6.34 -18.74
C ALA A 99 -9.96 5.20 -17.77
N TYR A 100 -9.14 4.16 -17.70
CA TYR A 100 -9.40 3.01 -16.83
C TYR A 100 -9.22 3.33 -15.35
N VAL A 101 -8.12 3.99 -14.99
CA VAL A 101 -7.81 4.45 -13.62
C VAL A 101 -8.91 5.36 -13.09
N LYS A 102 -9.40 6.28 -13.94
CA LYS A 102 -10.57 7.14 -13.64
C LYS A 102 -11.84 6.32 -13.42
N LYS A 103 -12.08 5.29 -14.22
CA LYS A 103 -13.25 4.41 -14.11
C LYS A 103 -13.24 3.60 -12.80
N VAL A 104 -12.08 3.17 -12.33
CA VAL A 104 -11.94 2.45 -11.05
C VAL A 104 -12.20 3.37 -9.85
N GLY A 105 -11.82 4.65 -9.94
CA GLY A 105 -12.10 5.65 -8.91
C GLY A 105 -10.90 6.48 -8.47
N TYR A 106 -9.71 6.23 -9.03
CA TYR A 106 -8.54 7.07 -8.81
C TYR A 106 -8.68 8.40 -9.56
N ASN A 107 -8.04 9.45 -9.04
CA ASN A 107 -7.92 10.72 -9.76
C ASN A 107 -6.72 10.65 -10.72
N PRO A 108 -6.92 10.63 -12.06
CA PRO A 108 -5.83 10.50 -13.00
C PRO A 108 -4.84 11.67 -12.98
N ALA A 109 -5.24 12.85 -12.49
CA ALA A 109 -4.37 14.02 -12.43
C ALA A 109 -3.22 13.88 -11.42
N ILE A 110 -3.33 12.93 -10.48
CA ILE A 110 -2.33 12.69 -9.42
C ILE A 110 -1.61 11.34 -9.57
N VAL A 111 -1.92 10.58 -10.62
CA VAL A 111 -1.31 9.28 -10.90
C VAL A 111 -0.19 9.49 -11.92
N PRO A 112 1.09 9.37 -11.53
CA PRO A 112 2.19 9.46 -12.48
C PRO A 112 2.18 8.24 -13.41
N ILE A 113 2.28 8.49 -14.71
CA ILE A 113 2.37 7.46 -15.76
C ILE A 113 3.70 7.67 -16.48
N ILE A 114 4.64 6.74 -16.33
CA ILE A 114 6.05 6.92 -16.70
C ILE A 114 6.45 5.85 -17.72
N PRO A 115 7.02 6.21 -18.88
CA PRO A 115 7.61 5.24 -19.80
C PRO A 115 8.96 4.77 -19.27
N ILE A 116 9.15 3.45 -19.15
CA ILE A 116 10.40 2.84 -18.65
C ILE A 116 10.81 1.65 -19.52
N SER A 117 12.09 1.27 -19.41
CA SER A 117 12.55 -0.09 -19.74
C SER A 117 13.24 -0.66 -18.52
N GLY A 118 12.59 -1.61 -17.84
CA GLY A 118 13.18 -2.27 -16.67
C GLY A 118 14.40 -3.13 -17.02
N PHE A 119 14.52 -3.59 -18.27
CA PHE A 119 15.66 -4.39 -18.72
C PHE A 119 16.90 -3.54 -18.98
N ASN A 120 16.73 -2.38 -19.61
CA ASN A 120 17.84 -1.47 -19.96
C ASN A 120 18.10 -0.39 -18.88
N GLY A 121 17.18 -0.21 -17.93
CA GLY A 121 17.27 0.80 -16.87
C GLY A 121 16.71 2.18 -17.24
N ASP A 122 16.16 2.35 -18.46
CA ASP A 122 15.64 3.63 -18.95
C ASP A 122 14.54 4.21 -18.05
N ASN A 123 14.70 5.47 -17.61
CA ASN A 123 13.77 6.20 -16.74
C ASN A 123 13.48 5.53 -15.38
N MET A 124 14.30 4.56 -14.95
CA MET A 124 14.16 3.92 -13.64
C MET A 124 14.71 4.83 -12.52
N LEU A 125 15.99 5.19 -12.62
CA LEU A 125 16.72 6.04 -11.69
C LEU A 125 17.13 7.36 -12.34
N GLU A 126 17.56 7.29 -13.60
CA GLU A 126 18.05 8.40 -14.39
C GLU A 126 17.24 8.55 -15.67
N ARG A 127 17.25 9.74 -16.25
CA ARG A 127 16.59 10.03 -17.51
C ARG A 127 17.20 9.18 -18.63
N SER A 128 16.35 8.61 -19.47
CA SER A 128 16.75 7.91 -20.68
C SER A 128 17.10 8.87 -21.82
N ASP A 129 18.23 8.61 -22.49
CA ASP A 129 18.60 9.27 -23.75
C ASP A 129 17.79 8.76 -24.94
N ASN A 130 17.21 7.55 -24.85
CA ASN A 130 16.43 6.92 -25.92
C ASN A 130 15.04 7.53 -26.08
N MET A 131 14.54 8.25 -25.06
CA MET A 131 13.23 8.88 -25.03
C MET A 131 13.35 10.40 -24.93
N SER A 132 13.99 11.02 -25.91
CA SER A 132 14.20 12.49 -25.94
C SER A 132 12.89 13.30 -25.95
N TRP A 133 11.80 12.69 -26.42
CA TRP A 133 10.45 13.25 -26.38
C TRP A 133 9.84 13.27 -24.96
N TRP A 134 10.29 12.39 -24.06
CA TRP A 134 9.86 12.39 -22.67
C TRP A 134 10.52 13.55 -21.92
N LYS A 135 9.69 14.28 -21.17
CA LYS A 135 10.07 15.47 -20.41
C LYS A 135 9.43 15.39 -19.02
N LYS A 136 10.04 16.12 -18.08
CA LYS A 136 9.49 16.35 -16.75
C LYS A 136 8.00 16.68 -16.79
N ARG A 137 7.23 15.94 -15.99
CA ARG A 137 5.80 16.14 -15.79
C ARG A 137 5.57 16.67 -14.38
N LYS A 138 4.56 17.53 -14.23
CA LYS A 138 4.16 18.09 -12.94
C LYS A 138 2.84 17.47 -12.49
N ILE A 139 2.76 17.06 -11.23
CA ILE A 139 1.52 16.67 -10.56
C ILE A 139 1.17 17.72 -9.51
N GLU A 140 -0.11 18.08 -9.45
CA GLU A 140 -0.67 18.98 -8.43
C GLU A 140 -1.65 18.22 -7.56
N ARG A 141 -1.39 18.20 -6.25
CA ARG A 141 -2.20 17.53 -5.24
C ARG A 141 -2.45 18.46 -4.07
N LYS A 142 -3.34 18.05 -3.14
CA LYS A 142 -3.73 18.89 -2.01
C LYS A 142 -2.58 19.28 -1.08
N SER A 143 -1.56 18.43 -0.96
CA SER A 143 -0.38 18.68 -0.12
C SER A 143 0.73 19.48 -0.80
N GLY A 144 0.59 19.78 -2.09
CA GLY A 144 1.60 20.49 -2.87
C GLY A 144 1.71 19.96 -4.30
N SER A 145 2.73 20.42 -5.02
CA SER A 145 3.05 19.94 -6.36
C SER A 145 4.46 19.39 -6.41
N TYR A 146 4.69 18.36 -7.22
CA TYR A 146 6.02 17.86 -7.51
C TYR A 146 6.18 17.60 -9.00
N GLU A 147 7.43 17.61 -9.45
CA GLU A 147 7.81 17.22 -10.79
C GLU A 147 8.46 15.84 -10.76
N TYR A 148 8.23 15.05 -11.79
CA TYR A 148 8.83 13.73 -11.95
C TYR A 148 9.26 13.52 -13.40
N GLU A 149 10.38 12.82 -13.58
CA GLU A 149 10.87 12.36 -14.86
C GLU A 149 11.09 10.85 -14.85
N THR A 150 11.53 10.32 -13.70
CA THR A 150 11.88 8.91 -13.50
C THR A 150 10.90 8.21 -12.55
N LEU A 151 10.93 6.89 -12.54
CA LEU A 151 10.20 6.07 -11.56
C LEU A 151 10.66 6.39 -10.13
N PHE A 152 11.95 6.61 -9.93
CA PHE A 152 12.51 7.01 -8.64
C PHE A 152 11.94 8.34 -8.14
N ASP A 153 11.80 9.36 -9.00
CA ASP A 153 11.21 10.65 -8.62
C ASP A 153 9.76 10.48 -8.12
N ALA A 154 8.98 9.63 -8.79
CA ALA A 154 7.60 9.35 -8.39
C ALA A 154 7.54 8.59 -7.05
N LEU A 155 8.44 7.63 -6.82
CA LEU A 155 8.54 6.90 -5.56
C LEU A 155 8.95 7.82 -4.40
N ASP A 156 9.93 8.70 -4.61
CA ASP A 156 10.42 9.64 -3.59
C ASP A 156 9.41 10.75 -3.24
N ASN A 157 8.37 10.91 -4.07
CA ASN A 157 7.30 11.87 -3.84
C ASN A 157 5.97 11.22 -3.43
N ILE A 158 5.96 9.94 -3.06
CA ILE A 158 4.78 9.32 -2.40
C ILE A 158 4.43 10.11 -1.14
N GLU A 159 3.15 10.39 -0.92
CA GLU A 159 2.68 10.97 0.33
C GLU A 159 2.70 9.91 1.42
N PRO A 160 3.25 10.20 2.61
CA PRO A 160 3.00 9.37 3.77
C PRO A 160 1.48 9.21 3.94
N PRO A 161 0.95 7.98 4.08
CA PRO A 161 -0.46 7.79 4.29
C PRO A 161 -0.87 8.53 5.57
N SER A 162 -2.00 9.24 5.51
CA SER A 162 -2.59 9.82 6.71
C SER A 162 -3.01 8.68 7.64
N ARG A 163 -2.22 8.43 8.69
CA ARG A 163 -2.55 7.46 9.72
C ARG A 163 -3.89 7.89 10.34
N PRO A 164 -4.94 7.05 10.29
CA PRO A 164 -6.28 7.44 10.72
C PRO A 164 -6.40 7.48 12.25
N VAL A 165 -5.64 8.38 12.88
CA VAL A 165 -5.60 8.60 14.34
C VAL A 165 -6.91 9.16 14.88
N ASP A 166 -7.63 9.93 14.07
CA ASP A 166 -8.91 10.57 14.44
C ASP A 166 -10.12 9.61 14.30
N LYS A 167 -9.90 8.39 13.80
CA LYS A 167 -10.97 7.39 13.71
C LYS A 167 -11.05 6.58 15.01
N ALA A 168 -12.17 5.90 15.22
CA ALA A 168 -12.32 4.94 16.32
C ALA A 168 -11.22 3.86 16.27
N LEU A 169 -10.83 3.33 17.42
CA LEU A 169 -9.77 2.33 17.52
C LEU A 169 -10.22 1.03 16.84
N ARG A 170 -9.42 0.49 15.93
CA ARG A 170 -9.57 -0.88 15.41
C ARG A 170 -8.23 -1.55 15.38
N LEU A 171 -8.08 -2.62 16.17
CA LEU A 171 -6.86 -3.39 16.29
C LEU A 171 -7.20 -4.88 16.18
N PRO A 172 -7.09 -5.47 14.98
CA PRO A 172 -7.25 -6.90 14.76
C PRO A 172 -6.15 -7.68 15.47
N LEU A 173 -6.55 -8.68 16.27
CA LEU A 173 -5.64 -9.54 16.99
C LEU A 173 -4.98 -10.55 16.06
N GLN A 174 -3.66 -10.54 16.03
CA GLN A 174 -2.85 -11.54 15.34
C GLN A 174 -2.66 -12.76 16.23
N ASP A 175 -2.30 -12.56 17.50
CA ASP A 175 -2.07 -13.63 18.47
C ASP A 175 -2.42 -13.17 19.89
N VAL A 176 -2.57 -14.11 20.83
CA VAL A 176 -2.86 -13.83 22.23
C VAL A 176 -2.00 -14.73 23.12
N TYR A 177 -1.22 -14.13 24.01
CA TYR A 177 -0.30 -14.83 24.88
C TYR A 177 -0.70 -14.74 26.35
N LYS A 178 -0.31 -15.75 27.13
CA LYS A 178 -0.33 -15.71 28.59
C LYS A 178 1.10 -15.52 29.09
N ILE A 179 1.39 -14.37 29.69
CA ILE A 179 2.71 -14.09 30.26
C ILE A 179 2.62 -14.18 31.78
N GLY A 180 3.48 -15.02 32.38
CA GLY A 180 3.54 -15.18 33.83
C GLY A 180 3.85 -13.86 34.52
N GLY A 181 3.07 -13.50 35.55
CA GLY A 181 3.23 -12.24 36.30
C GLY A 181 2.59 -11.00 35.65
N ILE A 182 2.34 -11.01 34.34
CA ILE A 182 1.73 -9.89 33.60
C ILE A 182 0.23 -10.15 33.34
N GLY A 183 -0.12 -11.36 32.90
CA GLY A 183 -1.48 -11.74 32.56
C GLY A 183 -1.65 -12.05 31.07
N THR A 184 -2.77 -11.61 30.50
CA THR A 184 -3.14 -11.85 29.09
C THR A 184 -2.66 -10.69 28.23
N VAL A 185 -1.90 -11.01 27.19
CA VAL A 185 -1.31 -10.02 26.26
C VAL A 185 -1.72 -10.35 24.83
N PRO A 186 -2.75 -9.70 24.29
CA PRO A 186 -3.04 -9.72 22.86
C PRO A 186 -1.98 -8.93 22.08
N VAL A 187 -1.70 -9.39 20.86
CA VAL A 187 -0.77 -8.76 19.93
C VAL A 187 -1.49 -8.51 18.61
N GLY A 188 -1.28 -7.33 18.03
CA GLY A 188 -1.83 -7.01 16.72
C GLY A 188 -1.35 -5.66 16.20
N ARG A 189 -1.85 -5.31 15.01
CA ARG A 189 -1.55 -4.03 14.36
C ARG A 189 -2.69 -3.05 14.60
N VAL A 190 -2.37 -1.82 14.98
CA VAL A 190 -3.36 -0.75 15.03
C VAL A 190 -3.70 -0.37 13.60
N GLU A 191 -4.95 -0.54 13.17
CA GLU A 191 -5.40 -0.18 11.82
C GLU A 191 -6.03 1.22 11.79
N THR A 192 -6.80 1.57 12.84
CA THR A 192 -7.37 2.91 13.02
C THR A 192 -7.37 3.31 14.49
N GLY A 193 -7.43 4.62 14.75
CA GLY A 193 -7.46 5.22 16.07
C GLY A 193 -6.15 5.12 16.83
N ILE A 194 -6.20 5.41 18.13
CA ILE A 194 -5.04 5.38 19.01
C ILE A 194 -5.35 4.41 20.15
N LEU A 195 -4.37 3.59 20.52
CA LEU A 195 -4.42 2.77 21.72
C LEU A 195 -3.51 3.36 22.80
N LYS A 196 -4.05 3.62 23.99
CA LYS A 196 -3.30 4.11 25.15
C LYS A 196 -3.50 3.21 26.37
N PRO A 197 -2.49 3.09 27.25
CA PRO A 197 -2.71 2.59 28.60
C PRO A 197 -3.85 3.35 29.29
N GLY A 198 -4.70 2.63 30.03
CA GLY A 198 -5.88 3.14 30.71
C GLY A 198 -7.16 3.19 29.86
N MET A 199 -7.08 2.94 28.55
CA MET A 199 -8.27 2.87 27.71
C MET A 199 -9.10 1.63 28.00
N VAL A 200 -10.42 1.77 27.98
CA VAL A 200 -11.36 0.65 28.04
C VAL A 200 -11.69 0.20 26.61
N VAL A 201 -11.29 -1.02 26.27
CA VAL A 201 -11.47 -1.64 24.96
C VAL A 201 -12.48 -2.77 25.00
N ASN A 202 -13.24 -2.93 23.93
CA ASN A 202 -14.15 -4.04 23.68
C ASN A 202 -13.56 -4.95 22.60
N PHE A 203 -13.63 -6.25 22.78
CA PHE A 203 -13.21 -7.23 21.78
C PHE A 203 -14.41 -7.79 21.01
N ALA A 204 -14.52 -7.51 19.73
CA ALA A 204 -15.53 -8.10 18.84
C ALA A 204 -15.06 -9.46 18.26
N PRO A 205 -15.95 -10.40 17.91
CA PRO A 205 -17.42 -10.26 17.87
C PRO A 205 -18.16 -10.55 19.18
N THR A 206 -17.56 -11.32 20.10
CA THR A 206 -18.22 -11.78 21.35
C THR A 206 -17.31 -11.70 22.56
N GLY A 207 -16.24 -10.91 22.48
CA GLY A 207 -15.24 -10.80 23.53
C GLY A 207 -15.63 -9.82 24.64
N PRO A 208 -14.89 -9.84 25.75
CA PRO A 208 -15.17 -9.00 26.90
C PRO A 208 -14.80 -7.53 26.66
N THR A 209 -15.31 -6.64 27.50
CA THR A 209 -14.82 -5.26 27.63
C THR A 209 -13.87 -5.18 28.82
N THR A 210 -12.70 -4.57 28.64
CA THR A 210 -11.67 -4.49 29.68
C THR A 210 -10.78 -3.27 29.53
N GLU A 211 -10.05 -2.94 30.59
CA GLU A 211 -9.07 -1.85 30.63
C GLU A 211 -7.67 -2.36 30.20
N VAL A 212 -7.03 -1.59 29.32
CA VAL A 212 -5.65 -1.81 28.89
C VAL A 212 -4.69 -1.26 29.94
N LYS A 213 -3.75 -2.07 30.42
CA LYS A 213 -2.80 -1.67 31.47
C LYS A 213 -1.51 -1.08 30.94
N SER A 214 -0.95 -1.70 29.93
CA SER A 214 0.28 -1.27 29.27
C SER A 214 0.18 -1.61 27.80
N VAL A 215 0.93 -0.86 27.00
CA VAL A 215 1.11 -1.09 25.56
C VAL A 215 2.61 -1.12 25.31
N GLU A 216 3.07 -2.10 24.56
CA GLU A 216 4.49 -2.36 24.32
C GLU A 216 4.73 -2.66 22.85
N MET A 217 5.85 -2.17 22.32
CA MET A 217 6.35 -2.49 20.99
C MET A 217 7.84 -2.81 21.10
N HIS A 218 8.28 -3.94 20.55
CA HIS A 218 9.70 -4.36 20.62
C HIS A 218 10.30 -4.37 22.05
N HIS A 219 9.50 -4.73 23.07
CA HIS A 219 9.88 -4.74 24.49
C HIS A 219 10.09 -3.35 25.13
N GLU A 220 9.65 -2.29 24.47
CA GLU A 220 9.62 -0.94 25.03
C GLU A 220 8.17 -0.51 25.32
N ALA A 221 7.95 0.12 26.48
CA ALA A 221 6.64 0.61 26.85
C ALA A 221 6.29 1.89 26.07
N LEU A 222 5.09 1.92 25.51
CA LEU A 222 4.56 3.05 24.75
C LEU A 222 3.53 3.84 25.55
N THR A 223 3.59 5.17 25.45
CA THR A 223 2.55 6.07 25.99
C THR A 223 1.27 6.04 25.14
N GLU A 224 1.43 5.80 23.85
CA GLU A 224 0.35 5.59 22.89
C GLU A 224 0.87 4.78 21.70
N ALA A 225 -0.01 4.00 21.08
CA ALA A 225 0.24 3.29 19.83
C ALA A 225 -0.68 3.83 18.74
N VAL A 226 -0.11 4.13 17.58
CA VAL A 226 -0.78 4.79 16.46
C VAL A 226 -0.98 3.82 15.28
N PRO A 227 -1.85 4.14 14.31
CA PRO A 227 -2.11 3.24 13.19
C PRO A 227 -0.83 2.90 12.44
N GLY A 228 -0.58 1.60 12.21
CA GLY A 228 0.65 1.07 11.62
C GLY A 228 1.55 0.33 12.60
N ASP A 229 1.45 0.63 13.90
CA ASP A 229 2.29 0.01 14.93
C ASP A 229 1.83 -1.41 15.23
N ASN A 230 2.79 -2.33 15.37
CA ASN A 230 2.54 -3.70 15.82
C ASN A 230 2.84 -3.77 17.32
N VAL A 231 1.81 -3.91 18.13
CA VAL A 231 1.92 -3.77 19.59
C VAL A 231 1.37 -4.99 20.31
N GLY A 232 2.00 -5.31 21.43
CA GLY A 232 1.42 -6.15 22.48
C GLY A 232 0.85 -5.25 23.57
N PHE A 233 -0.32 -5.59 24.12
CA PHE A 233 -0.91 -4.79 25.18
C PHE A 233 -1.49 -5.67 26.28
N ASN A 234 -1.30 -5.29 27.54
CA ASN A 234 -1.80 -6.06 28.68
C ASN A 234 -3.24 -5.69 28.99
N VAL A 235 -4.11 -6.68 29.22
CA VAL A 235 -5.50 -6.48 29.62
C VAL A 235 -5.83 -7.17 30.94
N LYS A 236 -6.64 -6.51 31.78
CA LYS A 236 -7.04 -7.06 33.08
C LYS A 236 -8.21 -8.04 32.95
N ASN A 237 -8.25 -9.02 33.85
CA ASN A 237 -9.42 -9.87 34.10
C ASN A 237 -9.99 -10.58 32.86
N VAL A 238 -9.16 -10.80 31.83
CA VAL A 238 -9.54 -11.55 30.63
C VAL A 238 -8.63 -12.77 30.52
N SER A 239 -9.22 -13.94 30.31
CA SER A 239 -8.49 -15.17 30.04
C SER A 239 -8.08 -15.25 28.57
N VAL A 240 -6.91 -15.83 28.29
CA VAL A 240 -6.45 -16.12 26.92
C VAL A 240 -7.45 -16.99 26.14
N LYS A 241 -8.31 -17.76 26.82
CA LYS A 241 -9.34 -18.58 26.15
C LYS A 241 -10.51 -17.76 25.58
N GLU A 242 -10.70 -16.54 26.08
CA GLU A 242 -11.81 -15.65 25.70
C GLU A 242 -11.47 -14.78 24.49
N LEU A 243 -10.19 -14.68 24.14
CA LEU A 243 -9.69 -13.94 22.99
C LEU A 243 -9.03 -14.89 22.00
N LYS A 244 -9.20 -14.63 20.71
CA LYS A 244 -8.63 -15.45 19.64
C LYS A 244 -8.10 -14.55 18.54
N ARG A 245 -7.16 -15.09 17.76
CA ARG A 245 -6.75 -14.50 16.48
C ARG A 245 -7.99 -14.17 15.63
N GLY A 246 -7.99 -12.99 15.03
CA GLY A 246 -9.08 -12.46 14.21
C GLY A 246 -10.16 -11.69 14.98
N PHE A 247 -10.12 -11.68 16.32
CA PHE A 247 -10.94 -10.74 17.10
C PHE A 247 -10.46 -9.30 16.84
N VAL A 248 -11.32 -8.31 17.04
CA VAL A 248 -10.97 -6.91 16.84
C VAL A 248 -11.16 -6.15 18.13
N ALA A 249 -10.08 -5.60 18.68
CA ALA A 249 -10.15 -4.66 19.79
C ALA A 249 -10.59 -3.30 19.26
N SER A 250 -11.60 -2.72 19.92
CA SER A 250 -12.14 -1.40 19.62
C SER A 250 -12.24 -0.59 20.89
N ASP A 251 -12.23 0.73 20.78
CA ASP A 251 -12.63 1.59 21.89
C ASP A 251 -14.12 1.38 22.23
N SER A 252 -14.45 1.54 23.50
CA SER A 252 -15.80 1.32 24.04
C SER A 252 -16.75 2.50 23.83
N LYS A 253 -16.29 3.61 23.23
CA LYS A 253 -17.06 4.84 23.00
C LYS A 253 -17.37 5.06 21.53
#